data_AF-A0A7G6XMS6-F1
#
_entry.id   AF-A0A7G6XMS6-F1
#
_cell.length_a   1.000
_cell.length_b   1.000
_cell.length_c   1.000
_cell.angle_alpha   90.00
_cell.angle_beta   90.00
_cell.angle_gamma   90.00
#
_symmetry.space_group_name_H-M   'P 1'
#
loop_
_entity.id
_entity.type
_entity.pdbx_description
1 polymer ?
#
loop_
_entity_poly.entity_id
_entity_poly.type
_entity_poly.pdbx_seq_one_letter_code
_entity_poly.pdbx_strand_id
1 'polypeptide(L)'
;MIEYVLLAGGVVGVGWLVRRKHRARAGAGPVPGIPGMARMPAGQGRWRPGRVYADGGVARWVPERGAAVELPGGRATGLRVPSMKEGIFINPGSRIVTCSYDGGGSIEIAVMPLDVRELLEAVPQADQTDQTDQTDQAD
;
A
#
# COMPACT_ATOMS: atom_id res chain seq x y z
N MET A 1 -34.24 32.29 17.77
CA MET A 1 -34.45 32.23 16.29
C MET A 1 -33.14 32.01 15.53
N ILE A 2 -32.07 32.76 15.84
CA ILE A 2 -30.76 32.68 15.17
C ILE A 2 -30.03 31.32 15.34
N GLU A 3 -30.23 30.65 16.47
CA GLU A 3 -29.53 29.41 16.84
C GLU A 3 -29.96 28.21 15.98
N TYR A 4 -31.25 28.12 15.64
CA TYR A 4 -31.78 27.09 14.74
C TYR A 4 -31.33 27.29 13.29
N VAL A 5 -31.11 28.55 12.87
CA VAL A 5 -30.63 28.88 11.52
C VAL A 5 -29.18 28.44 11.34
N LEU A 6 -28.34 28.61 12.37
CA LEU A 6 -26.94 28.16 12.35
C LEU A 6 -26.83 26.63 12.36
N LEU A 7 -27.63 25.95 13.20
CA LEU A 7 -27.68 24.48 13.23
C LEU A 7 -28.17 23.89 11.91
N ALA A 8 -29.25 24.44 11.34
CA ALA A 8 -29.76 24.00 10.04
C ALA A 8 -28.76 24.23 8.91
N GLY A 9 -28.08 25.38 8.89
CA GLY A 9 -27.02 25.68 7.91
C GLY A 9 -25.83 24.70 8.02
N GLY A 10 -25.43 24.34 9.24
CA GLY A 10 -24.35 23.38 9.49
C GLY A 10 -24.65 21.97 8.97
N VAL A 11 -25.84 21.43 9.28
CA VAL A 11 -26.24 20.08 8.83
C VAL A 11 -26.36 20.02 7.31
N VAL A 12 -26.93 21.05 6.67
CA VAL A 12 -27.03 21.14 5.21
C VAL A 12 -25.64 21.22 4.57
N GLY A 13 -24.73 21.99 5.14
CA GLY A 13 -23.35 22.11 4.65
C GLY A 13 -22.57 20.80 4.70
N VAL A 14 -22.64 20.09 5.84
CA VAL A 14 -22.00 18.76 6.01
C VAL A 14 -22.60 17.76 5.03
N GLY A 15 -23.93 17.70 4.91
CA GLY A 15 -24.63 16.81 3.97
C GLY A 15 -24.25 17.08 2.51
N TRP A 16 -24.13 18.35 2.11
CA TRP A 16 -23.68 18.74 0.77
C TRP A 16 -22.24 18.31 0.50
N LEU A 17 -21.34 18.47 1.46
CA LEU A 17 -19.93 18.10 1.33
C LEU A 17 -19.75 16.58 1.20
N VAL A 18 -20.48 15.81 2.03
CA VAL A 18 -20.52 14.34 1.95
C VAL A 18 -21.06 13.91 0.59
N ARG A 19 -22.18 14.49 0.13
CA ARG A 19 -22.76 14.19 -1.18
C ARG A 19 -21.83 14.53 -2.34
N ARG A 20 -21.14 15.67 -2.27
CA ARG A 20 -20.13 16.08 -3.26
C ARG A 20 -18.97 15.08 -3.32
N LYS A 21 -18.44 14.68 -2.17
CA LYS A 21 -17.36 13.69 -2.07
C LYS A 21 -17.79 12.31 -2.56
N HIS A 22 -19.02 11.89 -2.25
CA HIS A 22 -19.59 10.64 -2.76
C HIS A 22 -19.76 10.67 -4.28
N ARG A 23 -20.27 11.76 -4.87
CA ARG A 23 -20.37 11.88 -6.34
C ARG A 23 -19.00 11.86 -7.02
N ALA A 24 -18.00 12.54 -6.44
CA ALA A 24 -16.65 12.53 -6.97
C ALA A 24 -16.04 11.11 -6.96
N ARG A 25 -16.35 10.31 -5.93
CA ARG A 25 -15.93 8.90 -5.85
C ARG A 25 -16.72 8.00 -6.80
N ALA A 26 -18.02 8.22 -6.95
CA ALA A 26 -18.88 7.41 -7.80
C ALA A 26 -18.64 7.65 -9.31
N GLY A 27 -18.13 8.81 -9.70
CA GLY A 27 -17.76 9.13 -11.08
C GLY A 27 -16.35 8.69 -11.49
N ALA A 28 -15.51 8.29 -10.53
CA ALA A 28 -14.19 7.73 -10.83
C ALA A 28 -14.37 6.24 -11.16
N GLY A 29 -14.21 5.88 -12.42
CA GLY A 29 -14.14 4.48 -12.84
C GLY A 29 -13.00 3.73 -12.13
N PRO A 30 -12.89 2.40 -12.31
CA PRO A 30 -11.82 1.61 -11.73
C PRO A 30 -10.47 2.18 -12.16
N VAL A 31 -9.72 2.74 -11.21
CA VAL A 31 -8.35 3.19 -11.48
C VAL A 31 -7.47 1.94 -11.43
N PRO A 32 -6.69 1.64 -12.49
CA PRO A 32 -5.82 0.47 -12.53
C PRO A 32 -4.74 0.47 -11.44
N GLY A 33 -4.18 -0.70 -11.17
CA GLY A 33 -3.12 -0.91 -10.19
C GLY A 33 -3.62 -1.07 -8.75
N ILE A 34 -2.82 -1.76 -7.95
CA ILE A 34 -3.15 -2.13 -6.57
C ILE A 34 -2.96 -0.91 -5.66
N PRO A 35 -4.02 -0.38 -5.04
CA PRO A 35 -3.91 0.79 -4.19
C PRO A 35 -3.18 0.46 -2.87
N GLY A 36 -2.34 1.38 -2.40
CA GLY A 36 -1.66 1.18 -1.14
C GLY A 36 -0.91 2.40 -0.61
N MET A 37 -0.13 2.15 0.42
CA MET A 37 0.84 3.09 0.97
C MET A 37 2.20 2.42 0.92
N ALA A 38 3.26 3.11 0.52
CA ALA A 38 4.60 2.56 0.59
C ALA A 38 5.58 3.48 1.31
N ARG A 39 6.59 2.88 1.93
CA ARG A 39 7.74 3.61 2.49
C ARG A 39 9.05 2.99 2.04
N MET A 40 10.02 3.86 1.77
CA MET A 40 11.35 3.50 1.29
C MET A 40 12.42 4.32 2.03
N PRO A 41 13.49 3.69 2.53
CA PRO A 41 13.66 2.24 2.68
C PRO A 41 12.67 1.66 3.71
N ALA A 42 12.52 0.33 3.74
CA ALA A 42 11.71 -0.35 4.76
C ALA A 42 12.13 0.06 6.18
N GLY A 43 11.17 0.19 7.09
CA GLY A 43 11.38 0.57 8.49
C GLY A 43 11.67 2.05 8.74
N GLN A 44 12.15 2.81 7.75
CA GLN A 44 12.71 4.16 7.97
C GLN A 44 12.03 5.25 7.11
N GLY A 45 11.39 4.88 6.01
CA GLY A 45 10.74 5.85 5.12
C GLY A 45 9.42 6.42 5.66
N ARG A 46 9.02 7.57 5.11
CA ARG A 46 7.66 8.09 5.28
C ARG A 46 6.67 7.29 4.42
N TRP A 47 5.52 6.94 4.98
CA TRP A 47 4.40 6.38 4.22
C TRP A 47 3.88 7.37 3.19
N ARG A 48 3.85 6.95 1.92
CA ARG A 48 3.37 7.73 0.79
C ARG A 48 2.24 6.95 0.09
N PRO A 49 1.12 7.60 -0.25
CA PRO A 49 0.07 6.96 -1.03
C PRO A 49 0.51 6.75 -2.47
N GLY A 50 -0.01 5.70 -3.09
CA GLY A 50 0.30 5.34 -4.46
C GLY A 50 -0.31 4.01 -4.85
N ARG A 51 0.21 3.45 -5.94
CA ARG A 51 -0.28 2.21 -6.54
C ARG A 51 0.86 1.34 -7.02
N VAL A 52 0.71 0.02 -6.89
CA VAL A 52 1.56 -0.95 -7.55
C VAL A 52 0.97 -1.27 -8.92
N TYR A 53 1.80 -1.26 -9.95
CA TYR A 53 1.46 -1.74 -11.28
C TYR A 53 2.37 -2.90 -11.62
N ALA A 54 1.81 -3.96 -12.19
CA ALA A 54 2.55 -5.13 -12.66
C ALA A 54 2.35 -5.23 -14.17
N ASP A 55 3.19 -4.53 -14.93
CA ASP A 55 3.12 -4.50 -16.37
C ASP A 55 4.20 -5.46 -16.92
N GLY A 56 3.81 -6.49 -17.68
CA GLY A 56 4.76 -7.38 -18.36
C GLY A 56 5.72 -8.16 -17.46
N GLY A 57 5.34 -8.44 -16.21
CA GLY A 57 6.16 -9.18 -15.24
C GLY A 57 7.13 -8.32 -14.42
N VAL A 58 7.12 -6.99 -14.60
CA VAL A 58 7.90 -6.06 -13.78
C VAL A 58 6.96 -5.23 -12.92
N ALA A 59 7.07 -5.38 -11.60
CA ALA A 59 6.32 -4.57 -10.67
C ALA A 59 6.95 -3.18 -10.53
N ARG A 60 6.13 -2.14 -10.43
CA ARG A 60 6.55 -0.76 -10.15
C ARG A 60 5.63 -0.11 -9.14
N TRP A 61 6.21 0.63 -8.21
CA TRP A 61 5.48 1.51 -7.29
C TRP A 61 5.35 2.91 -7.88
N VAL A 62 4.13 3.43 -7.96
CA VAL A 62 3.85 4.78 -8.46
C VAL A 62 3.21 5.60 -7.34
N PRO A 63 3.94 6.53 -6.70
CA PRO A 63 3.36 7.38 -5.69
C PRO A 63 2.40 8.40 -6.32
N GLU A 64 1.39 8.87 -5.57
CA GLU A 64 0.51 9.96 -6.04
C GLU A 64 1.28 11.26 -6.33
N ARG A 65 2.42 11.45 -5.67
CA ARG A 65 3.34 12.56 -5.88
C ARG A 65 4.76 12.03 -5.91
N GLY A 66 5.54 12.38 -6.92
CA GLY A 66 6.96 12.01 -7.08
C GLY A 66 7.21 11.00 -8.20
N ALA A 67 8.47 10.58 -8.33
CA ALA A 67 8.88 9.62 -9.34
C ALA A 67 8.39 8.20 -9.02
N ALA A 68 8.07 7.44 -10.08
CA ALA A 68 7.84 6.01 -9.97
C ALA A 68 9.14 5.30 -9.58
N VAL A 69 9.00 4.22 -8.82
CA VAL A 69 10.11 3.37 -8.38
C VAL A 69 9.87 1.99 -8.97
N GLU A 70 10.76 1.56 -9.84
CA GLU A 70 10.75 0.18 -10.33
C GLU A 70 11.10 -0.75 -9.19
N LEU A 71 10.47 -1.92 -9.17
CA LEU A 71 10.75 -3.00 -8.22
C LEU A 71 11.41 -4.16 -8.98
N PRO A 72 12.59 -3.97 -9.61
CA PRO A 72 13.22 -5.00 -10.42
C PRO A 72 13.64 -6.17 -9.52
N GLY A 73 13.13 -7.36 -9.83
CA GLY A 73 13.37 -8.55 -8.98
C GLY A 73 12.86 -8.38 -7.55
N GLY A 74 11.88 -7.50 -7.34
CA GLY A 74 11.24 -7.32 -6.04
C GLY A 74 10.72 -8.65 -5.55
N ARG A 75 11.23 -9.13 -4.41
CA ARG A 75 10.73 -10.35 -3.77
C ARG A 75 10.09 -10.05 -2.45
N ALA A 76 8.89 -10.57 -2.23
CA ALA A 76 8.24 -10.49 -0.94
C ALA A 76 9.02 -11.35 0.07
N THR A 77 9.59 -10.70 1.09
CA THR A 77 10.39 -11.32 2.14
C THR A 77 9.67 -11.37 3.49
N GLY A 78 8.53 -10.70 3.61
CA GLY A 78 7.72 -10.75 4.82
C GLY A 78 6.33 -10.16 4.64
N LEU A 79 5.39 -10.68 5.44
CA LEU A 79 4.01 -10.21 5.52
C LEU A 79 3.65 -10.02 6.99
N ARG A 80 3.19 -8.82 7.37
CA ARG A 80 2.80 -8.53 8.76
C ARG A 80 1.64 -7.56 8.87
N VAL A 81 1.06 -7.48 10.07
CA VAL A 81 0.12 -6.42 10.43
C VAL A 81 0.87 -5.12 10.80
N PRO A 82 0.25 -3.94 10.64
CA PRO A 82 0.77 -2.69 11.17
C PRO A 82 0.95 -2.74 12.69
N SER A 83 2.01 -2.12 13.19
CA SER A 83 2.10 -1.76 14.60
C SER A 83 1.12 -0.64 14.95
N MET A 84 0.87 -0.43 16.24
CA MET A 84 0.05 0.68 16.74
C MET A 84 0.52 2.04 16.20
N LYS A 85 1.84 2.28 16.19
CA LYS A 85 2.42 3.54 15.67
C LYS A 85 2.18 3.70 14.18
N GLU A 86 2.27 2.62 13.41
CA GLU A 86 2.01 2.63 11.97
C GLU A 86 0.53 2.84 11.65
N GLY A 87 -0.38 2.28 12.46
CA GLY A 87 -1.84 2.46 12.31
C GLY A 87 -2.33 3.91 12.41
N ILE A 88 -1.48 4.84 12.86
CA ILE A 88 -1.74 6.29 12.81
C ILE A 88 -1.56 6.86 11.39
N PHE A 89 -0.68 6.26 10.60
CA PHE A 89 -0.27 6.75 9.27
C PHE A 89 -0.85 5.95 8.11
N ILE A 90 -1.22 4.69 8.35
CA ILE A 90 -1.83 3.79 7.36
C ILE A 90 -3.07 3.14 7.95
N ASN A 91 -3.90 2.49 7.12
CA ASN A 91 -5.08 1.78 7.61
C ASN A 91 -4.66 0.62 8.56
N PRO A 92 -5.12 0.58 9.82
CA PRO A 92 -4.76 -0.51 10.76
C PRO A 92 -5.15 -1.91 10.29
N GLY A 93 -6.19 -2.02 9.45
CA GLY A 93 -6.63 -3.28 8.86
C GLY A 93 -5.76 -3.78 7.71
N SER A 94 -4.79 -2.98 7.24
CA SER A 94 -3.90 -3.34 6.13
C SER A 94 -2.98 -4.52 6.47
N ARG A 95 -2.27 -4.99 5.46
CA ARG A 95 -1.12 -5.89 5.59
C ARG A 95 0.08 -5.22 4.94
N ILE A 96 1.21 -5.27 5.63
CA ILE A 96 2.48 -4.72 5.16
C ILE A 96 3.27 -5.87 4.56
N VAL A 97 3.60 -5.75 3.28
CA VAL A 97 4.51 -6.63 2.56
C VAL A 97 5.87 -5.96 2.48
N THR A 98 6.91 -6.61 2.99
CA THR A 98 8.30 -6.20 2.80
C THR A 98 8.80 -6.80 1.49
N CYS A 99 9.32 -5.96 0.61
CA CYS A 99 9.93 -6.38 -0.65
C CYS A 99 11.41 -5.97 -0.64
N SER A 100 12.31 -6.87 -1.06
CA SER A 100 13.73 -6.59 -1.28
C SER A 100 14.04 -6.54 -2.78
N TYR A 101 15.01 -5.70 -3.16
CA TYR A 101 15.52 -5.60 -4.52
C TYR A 101 16.76 -6.47 -4.71
N ASP A 102 16.96 -7.06 -5.90
CA ASP A 102 18.16 -7.83 -6.23
C ASP A 102 19.47 -7.00 -6.12
N GLY A 103 19.38 -5.67 -6.31
CA GLY A 103 20.52 -4.73 -6.21
C GLY A 103 20.74 -4.11 -4.83
N GLY A 104 20.04 -4.60 -3.80
CA GLY A 104 20.07 -4.03 -2.45
C GLY A 104 19.04 -2.92 -2.24
N GLY A 105 18.54 -2.84 -1.01
CA GLY A 105 17.45 -1.95 -0.62
C GLY A 105 16.11 -2.69 -0.48
N SER A 106 15.15 -2.00 0.14
CA SER A 106 13.84 -2.59 0.46
C SER A 106 12.75 -1.53 0.51
N ILE A 107 11.53 -1.99 0.27
CA ILE A 107 10.30 -1.21 0.38
C ILE A 107 9.30 -1.99 1.22
N GLU A 108 8.52 -1.26 2.01
CA GLU A 108 7.33 -1.82 2.62
C GLU A 108 6.10 -1.22 1.97
N ILE A 109 5.16 -2.08 1.58
CA ILE A 109 3.92 -1.72 0.91
C ILE A 109 2.76 -2.21 1.78
N ALA A 110 1.96 -1.28 2.28
CA ALA A 110 0.74 -1.53 3.01
C ALA A 110 -0.45 -1.54 2.05
N VAL A 111 -1.11 -2.69 1.94
CA VAL A 111 -2.31 -2.91 1.10
C VAL A 111 -3.46 -3.45 1.93
N MET A 112 -4.69 -3.36 1.43
CA MET A 112 -5.82 -3.98 2.12
C MET A 112 -5.72 -5.51 2.04
N PRO A 113 -6.27 -6.28 3.00
CA PRO A 113 -6.14 -7.73 3.02
C PRO A 113 -6.61 -8.43 1.74
N LEU A 114 -7.63 -7.88 1.07
CA LEU A 114 -8.16 -8.40 -0.19
C LEU A 114 -7.20 -8.24 -1.38
N ASP A 115 -6.29 -7.27 -1.30
CA ASP A 115 -5.32 -6.92 -2.34
C ASP A 115 -3.98 -7.66 -2.16
N VAL A 116 -3.77 -8.36 -1.03
CA VAL A 116 -2.50 -9.03 -0.71
C VAL A 116 -2.16 -10.09 -1.75
N ARG A 117 -3.15 -10.87 -2.19
CA ARG A 117 -2.92 -11.93 -3.18
C ARG A 117 -2.43 -11.34 -4.50
N GLU A 118 -3.13 -10.31 -4.99
CA GLU A 118 -2.76 -9.62 -6.23
C GLU A 118 -1.35 -9.00 -6.12
N LEU A 119 -0.99 -8.49 -4.95
CA LEU A 119 0.35 -7.95 -4.71
C LEU A 119 1.43 -9.05 -4.72
N LEU A 120 1.16 -10.21 -4.12
CA LEU A 120 2.10 -11.34 -4.12
C LEU A 120 2.22 -12.03 -5.48
N GLU A 121 1.18 -11.96 -6.32
CA GLU A 121 1.25 -12.36 -7.73
C GLU A 121 2.12 -11.39 -8.54
N ALA A 122 2.05 -10.09 -8.23
CA ALA A 122 2.89 -9.05 -8.86
C ALA A 122 4.35 -9.08 -8.39
N VAL A 123 4.57 -9.42 -7.12
CA VAL A 123 5.88 -9.42 -6.45
C VAL A 123 6.05 -10.78 -5.75
N PRO A 124 6.52 -11.80 -6.49
CA PRO A 124 6.60 -13.17 -5.98
C PRO A 124 7.41 -13.26 -4.70
N GLN A 125 7.08 -14.23 -3.85
CA GLN A 125 7.86 -14.50 -2.64
C GLN A 125 9.26 -14.99 -3.02
N ALA A 126 10.25 -14.62 -2.21
CA ALA A 126 11.56 -15.26 -2.33
C ALA A 126 11.42 -16.73 -1.96
N ASP A 127 11.80 -17.63 -2.86
CA ASP A 127 11.85 -19.06 -2.57
C ASP A 127 12.75 -19.28 -1.34
N GLN A 128 12.19 -19.92 -0.32
CA GLN A 128 12.86 -20.22 0.94
C GLN A 128 13.81 -21.45 0.81
N THR A 129 14.16 -21.82 -0.43
CA THR A 129 14.77 -23.11 -0.77
C THR A 129 16.30 -23.09 -0.75
N ASP A 130 16.94 -21.92 -0.87
CA ASP A 130 18.41 -21.83 -0.93
C ASP A 130 19.13 -21.91 0.43
N GLN A 131 18.41 -21.98 1.55
CA GLN A 131 19.04 -22.00 2.89
C GLN A 131 19.19 -23.41 3.49
N THR A 132 18.49 -24.41 2.94
CA THR A 132 18.51 -25.77 3.50
C THR A 132 19.67 -26.63 2.98
N ASP A 133 20.23 -26.30 1.82
CA ASP A 133 21.34 -27.08 1.21
C ASP A 133 22.72 -26.81 1.85
N GLN A 134 22.87 -25.77 2.67
CA GLN A 134 24.16 -25.47 3.33
C GLN A 134 24.32 -26.11 4.70
N THR A 135 23.24 -26.65 5.29
CA THR A 135 23.31 -27.28 6.63
C THR A 135 23.60 -28.78 6.54
N ASP A 136 23.34 -29.43 5.40
CA ASP A 136 23.55 -30.88 5.22
C ASP A 136 24.94 -31.25 4.64
N GLN A 137 25.82 -30.28 4.39
CA GLN A 137 27.17 -30.55 3.87
C GLN A 137 28.26 -30.46 4.95
N ALA A 138 27.86 -30.33 6.21
CA ALA A 138 28.74 -30.34 7.38
C ALA A 138 28.29 -31.40 8.39
N ASP A 139 28.20 -32.65 7.97
CA ASP A 139 28.32 -33.83 8.85
C ASP A 139 28.90 -35.03 8.07
#